data_AF-A0A939I808-F1
#
_entry.id   AF-A0A939I808-F1
#
_cell.length_a   1.000
_cell.length_b   1.000
_cell.length_c   1.000
_cell.angle_alpha   90.00
_cell.angle_beta   90.00
_cell.angle_gamma   90.00
#
_symmetry.space_group_name_H-M   'P 1'
#
loop_
_entity.id
_entity.type
_entity.pdbx_description
1 polymer ?
#
loop_
_entity_poly.entity_id
_entity_poly.type
_entity_poly.pdbx_seq_one_letter_code
_entity_poly.pdbx_strand_id
1 'polypeptide(L)'
;MEIIYAFDGLTAGEKLAFNTGATAFAVVPGDRHLMWCYRFEVPTWPGGRPESLGWGDSPWGAHRQRDRVVGVPGRAGDPFPAYMVLVDSGTGIVEGLRVVDLEVGLADALRSAVARQIALPFNEAAASREINAVYQRHPGTRSLLTEATGGQVIPAVAN
;
A
#
# COMPACT_ATOMS: atom_id res chain seq x y z
N MET A 1 6.64 9.10 -2.51
CA MET A 1 6.93 7.65 -2.52
C MET A 1 6.18 7.06 -3.68
N GLU A 2 6.75 6.09 -4.38
CA GLU A 2 6.06 5.39 -5.47
C GLU A 2 5.71 3.98 -5.03
N ILE A 3 4.46 3.60 -5.28
CA ILE A 3 3.90 2.28 -4.99
C ILE A 3 3.39 1.71 -6.31
N ILE A 4 3.93 0.55 -6.67
CA ILE A 4 3.56 -0.16 -7.90
C ILE A 4 2.62 -1.29 -7.52
N TYR A 5 1.49 -1.34 -8.21
CA TYR A 5 0.48 -2.38 -8.09
C TYR A 5 0.44 -3.17 -9.39
N ALA A 6 0.86 -4.43 -9.33
CA ALA A 6 0.92 -5.31 -10.50
C ALA A 6 -0.16 -6.38 -10.38
N PHE A 7 -1.09 -6.41 -11.33
CA PHE A 7 -2.20 -7.36 -11.38
C PHE A 7 -2.26 -8.04 -12.74
N ASP A 8 -2.60 -9.32 -12.75
CA ASP A 8 -2.84 -10.06 -13.99
C ASP A 8 -4.32 -9.96 -14.37
N GLY A 9 -4.62 -9.64 -15.63
CA GLY A 9 -5.98 -9.65 -16.17
C GLY A 9 -6.93 -8.59 -15.59
N LEU A 10 -6.47 -7.34 -15.45
CA LEU A 10 -7.28 -6.23 -14.93
C LEU A 10 -8.56 -6.00 -15.77
N THR A 11 -9.70 -6.05 -15.10
CA THR A 11 -11.00 -5.73 -15.71
C THR A 11 -11.18 -4.22 -15.89
N ALA A 12 -12.09 -3.82 -16.79
CA ALA A 12 -12.45 -2.40 -16.96
C ALA A 12 -12.98 -1.76 -15.67
N GLY A 13 -13.70 -2.53 -14.86
CA GLY A 13 -14.21 -2.12 -13.55
C GLY A 13 -13.11 -1.84 -12.53
N GLU A 14 -12.10 -2.70 -12.45
CA GLU A 14 -10.94 -2.50 -11.58
C GLU A 14 -10.09 -1.31 -12.00
N LYS A 15 -9.90 -1.12 -13.32
CA LYS A 15 -9.24 0.08 -13.86
C LYS A 15 -10.01 1.35 -13.51
N LEU A 16 -11.34 1.33 -13.61
CA LEU A 16 -12.19 2.45 -13.19
C LEU A 16 -12.05 2.72 -11.68
N ALA A 17 -12.14 1.67 -10.86
CA ALA A 17 -12.00 1.77 -9.41
C ALA A 17 -10.66 2.38 -9.01
N PHE A 18 -9.56 1.93 -9.60
CA PHE A 18 -8.24 2.51 -9.34
C PHE A 18 -8.19 4.01 -9.68
N ASN A 19 -8.71 4.39 -10.84
CA ASN A 19 -8.60 5.76 -11.35
C ASN A 19 -9.53 6.76 -10.63
N THR A 20 -10.75 6.35 -10.27
CA THR A 20 -11.78 7.28 -9.76
C THR A 20 -12.32 6.93 -8.39
N GLY A 21 -12.09 5.71 -7.90
CA GLY A 21 -12.66 5.22 -6.65
C GLY A 21 -12.11 5.91 -5.41
N ALA A 22 -12.86 5.85 -4.32
CA ALA A 22 -12.34 6.16 -2.99
C ALA A 22 -11.23 5.17 -2.61
N THR A 23 -10.21 5.65 -1.91
CA THR A 23 -9.05 4.84 -1.53
C THR A 23 -9.04 4.55 -0.05
N ALA A 24 -8.73 3.31 0.31
CA ALA A 24 -8.43 2.93 1.70
C ALA A 24 -7.01 2.38 1.76
N PHE A 25 -6.26 2.77 2.80
CA PHE A 25 -4.89 2.33 3.02
C PHE A 25 -4.69 1.88 4.46
N ALA A 26 -3.77 0.93 4.63
CA ALA A 26 -3.21 0.60 5.93
C ALA A 26 -1.75 0.21 5.74
N VAL A 27 -0.95 0.30 6.80
CA VAL A 27 0.44 -0.14 6.77
C VAL A 27 0.77 -1.01 7.98
N VAL A 28 1.56 -2.06 7.76
CA VAL A 28 2.16 -2.86 8.83
C VAL A 28 3.67 -2.66 8.78
N PRO A 29 4.25 -1.91 9.73
CA PRO A 29 5.68 -1.69 9.74
C PRO A 29 6.46 -2.92 10.20
N GLY A 30 7.50 -3.29 9.43
CA GLY A 30 8.59 -4.14 9.89
C GLY A 30 9.86 -3.33 10.19
N ASP A 31 10.93 -4.03 10.52
CA ASP A 31 12.25 -3.41 10.72
C ASP A 31 12.93 -3.10 9.39
N ARG A 32 12.84 -4.02 8.43
CA ARG A 32 13.51 -3.92 7.11
C ARG A 32 12.54 -3.78 5.94
N HIS A 33 11.24 -3.70 6.22
CA HIS A 33 10.19 -3.62 5.23
C HIS A 33 8.98 -2.86 5.80
N LEU A 34 8.05 -2.53 4.91
CA LEU A 34 6.74 -1.98 5.23
C LEU A 34 5.73 -2.72 4.37
N MET A 35 4.74 -3.35 4.98
CA MET A 35 3.63 -3.91 4.22
C MET A 35 2.60 -2.82 3.98
N TRP A 36 2.28 -2.58 2.71
CA TRP A 36 1.18 -1.73 2.30
C TRP A 36 -0.05 -2.56 2.04
N CYS A 37 -1.19 -2.16 2.59
CA CYS A 37 -2.50 -2.69 2.22
C CYS A 37 -3.31 -1.55 1.58
N TYR A 38 -4.05 -1.87 0.52
CA TYR A 38 -4.78 -0.87 -0.26
C TYR A 38 -6.04 -1.44 -0.87
N ARG A 39 -7.04 -0.58 -1.08
CA ARG A 39 -8.29 -0.89 -1.78
C ARG A 39 -8.81 0.34 -2.50
N PHE A 40 -9.50 0.12 -3.63
CA PHE A 40 -10.17 1.17 -4.38
C PHE A 40 -11.62 0.79 -4.66
N GLU A 41 -12.56 1.69 -4.36
CA GLU A 41 -13.99 1.43 -4.51
C GLU A 41 -14.71 2.62 -5.14
N VAL A 42 -15.46 2.38 -6.22
CA VAL A 42 -16.33 3.41 -6.81
C VAL A 42 -17.62 3.50 -5.99
N PRO A 43 -18.04 4.70 -5.55
CA PRO A 43 -19.35 4.89 -4.94
C PRO A 43 -20.46 4.38 -5.87
N THR A 44 -21.30 3.48 -5.37
CA THR A 44 -22.32 2.84 -6.20
C THR A 44 -23.60 3.66 -6.15
N TRP A 45 -24.16 4.00 -7.30
CA TRP A 45 -25.50 4.59 -7.39
C TRP A 45 -26.57 3.52 -7.16
N PRO A 46 -27.79 3.87 -6.69
CA PRO A 46 -28.86 2.89 -6.53
C PRO A 46 -29.13 2.12 -7.82
N GLY A 47 -28.98 0.79 -7.78
CA GLY A 47 -29.16 -0.10 -8.94
C GLY A 47 -27.92 -0.32 -9.82
N GLY A 48 -26.79 0.34 -9.54
CA GLY A 48 -25.51 0.07 -10.19
C GLY A 48 -24.81 -1.16 -9.62
N ARG A 49 -23.95 -1.80 -10.43
CA ARG A 49 -23.01 -2.81 -9.94
C ARG A 49 -21.83 -2.09 -9.26
N PRO A 50 -21.41 -2.51 -8.05
CA PRO A 50 -20.22 -1.94 -7.43
C PRO A 50 -18.98 -2.32 -8.24
N GLU A 51 -18.18 -1.32 -8.60
CA GLU A 51 -16.87 -1.52 -9.22
C GLU A 51 -15.80 -1.29 -8.16
N SER A 52 -14.94 -2.28 -7.95
CA SER A 52 -13.87 -2.21 -6.97
C SER A 52 -12.62 -2.93 -7.45
N LEU A 53 -11.48 -2.40 -7.05
CA LEU A 53 -10.24 -3.14 -6.97
C LEU A 53 -10.10 -3.51 -5.50
N GLY A 54 -10.33 -4.80 -5.20
CA GLY A 54 -10.39 -5.34 -3.85
C GLY A 54 -9.10 -5.10 -3.05
N TRP A 55 -9.10 -5.55 -1.80
CA TRP A 55 -7.91 -5.44 -0.97
C TRP A 55 -6.72 -6.17 -1.60
N GLY A 56 -5.64 -5.44 -1.82
CA GLY A 56 -4.33 -5.95 -2.18
C GLY A 56 -3.29 -5.52 -1.17
N ASP A 57 -2.13 -6.19 -1.20
CA ASP A 57 -0.96 -5.78 -0.43
C ASP A 57 0.32 -5.79 -1.26
N SER A 58 1.33 -5.08 -0.79
CA SER A 58 2.65 -5.03 -1.41
C SER A 58 3.73 -4.71 -0.37
N PRO A 59 4.82 -5.48 -0.30
CA PRO A 59 5.95 -5.15 0.54
C PRO A 59 6.77 -4.04 -0.11
N TRP A 60 7.11 -3.03 0.68
CA TRP A 60 7.99 -1.95 0.27
C TRP A 60 9.25 -1.91 1.13
N GLY A 61 10.41 -1.61 0.53
CA GLY A 61 11.68 -1.47 1.23
C GLY A 61 12.52 -0.32 0.69
N ALA A 62 13.10 0.48 1.59
CA ALA A 62 13.92 1.64 1.27
C ALA A 62 15.20 1.25 0.50
N HIS A 63 15.85 0.17 0.92
CA HIS A 63 17.08 -0.33 0.27
C HIS A 63 16.82 -1.10 -1.04
N ARG A 64 15.56 -1.40 -1.37
CA ARG A 64 15.18 -2.08 -2.64
C ARG A 64 14.94 -1.12 -3.79
N GLN A 65 15.11 0.18 -3.56
CA GLN A 65 14.92 1.20 -4.57
C GLN A 65 16.19 1.32 -5.42
N ARG A 66 16.09 0.94 -6.71
CA ARG A 66 17.21 1.07 -7.64
C ARG A 66 17.51 2.54 -7.93
N ASP A 67 18.79 2.86 -8.06
CA ASP A 67 19.30 4.15 -8.54
C ASP A 67 18.88 5.39 -7.72
N ARG A 68 18.41 5.19 -6.48
CA ARG A 68 18.08 6.29 -5.56
C ARG A 68 18.46 6.01 -4.13
N VAL A 69 19.05 6.99 -3.47
CA VAL A 69 19.16 7.02 -2.00
C VAL A 69 17.83 7.48 -1.45
N VAL A 70 17.20 6.64 -0.63
CA VAL A 70 15.91 6.96 -0.01
C VAL A 70 16.16 7.70 1.30
N GLY A 71 15.57 8.89 1.42
CA GLY A 71 15.46 9.62 2.68
C GLY A 71 14.11 9.40 3.37
N VAL A 72 14.00 9.85 4.62
CA VAL A 72 12.71 9.89 5.34
C VAL A 72 11.76 10.84 4.60
N PRO A 73 10.52 10.42 4.28
CA PRO A 73 9.61 11.19 3.44
C PRO A 73 9.02 12.43 4.16
N GLY A 74 9.22 13.61 3.59
CA GLY A 74 8.58 14.85 4.06
C GLY A 74 8.92 15.22 5.50
N ARG A 75 8.02 15.94 6.17
CA ARG A 75 8.14 16.34 7.59
C ARG A 75 7.05 15.68 8.44
N ALA A 76 7.38 15.33 9.68
CA ALA A 76 6.40 14.76 10.62
C ALA A 76 5.24 15.74 10.86
N GLY A 77 4.03 15.22 11.02
CA GLY A 77 2.82 16.03 11.19
C GLY A 77 2.19 16.58 9.90
N ASP A 78 2.88 16.48 8.76
CA ASP A 78 2.33 16.87 7.46
C ASP A 78 1.70 15.68 6.73
N PRO A 79 0.66 15.88 5.89
CA PRO A 79 0.23 14.87 4.94
C PRO A 79 1.36 14.55 3.95
N PHE A 80 1.24 13.44 3.23
CA PHE A 80 2.27 13.03 2.28
C PHE A 80 1.70 12.48 0.97
N PRO A 81 2.10 13.00 -0.19
CA PRO A 81 1.63 12.48 -1.48
C PRO A 81 2.28 11.13 -1.79
N ALA A 82 1.44 10.10 -1.93
CA ALA A 82 1.79 8.79 -2.44
C ALA A 82 1.45 8.70 -3.94
N TYR A 83 2.45 8.35 -4.74
CA TYR A 83 2.30 8.09 -6.17
C TYR A 83 2.02 6.60 -6.37
N MET A 84 1.00 6.31 -7.15
CA MET A 84 0.44 4.99 -7.34
C MET A 84 0.45 4.67 -8.82
N VAL A 85 1.01 3.51 -9.15
CA VAL A 85 1.13 3.03 -10.53
C VAL A 85 0.41 1.70 -10.63
N LEU A 86 -0.61 1.61 -11.47
CA LEU A 86 -1.28 0.36 -11.81
C LEU A 86 -0.63 -0.21 -13.07
N VAL A 87 -0.14 -1.44 -12.98
CA VAL A 87 0.51 -2.15 -14.07
C VAL A 87 -0.22 -3.46 -14.33
N ASP A 88 -0.54 -3.73 -15.59
CA ASP A 88 -0.95 -5.05 -16.02
C ASP A 88 0.30 -5.95 -16.09
N SER A 89 0.35 -6.99 -15.26
CA SER A 89 1.55 -7.83 -15.12
C SER A 89 1.75 -8.79 -16.29
N GLY A 90 0.69 -9.12 -17.03
CA GLY A 90 0.75 -9.97 -18.22
C GLY A 90 1.38 -9.26 -19.42
N THR A 91 1.17 -7.94 -19.53
CA THR A 91 1.65 -7.11 -20.65
C THR A 91 2.79 -6.16 -20.28
N GLY A 92 2.96 -5.85 -18.98
CA GLY A 92 3.88 -4.83 -18.49
C GLY A 92 3.43 -3.39 -18.76
N ILE A 93 2.19 -3.19 -19.22
CA ILE A 93 1.66 -1.86 -19.55
C ILE A 93 1.18 -1.14 -18.30
N VAL A 94 1.51 0.16 -18.18
CA VAL A 94 0.94 1.04 -17.16
C VAL A 94 -0.50 1.39 -17.56
N GLU A 95 -1.44 0.95 -16.74
CA GLU A 95 -2.89 1.10 -16.95
C GLU A 95 -3.47 2.28 -16.17
N GLY A 96 -2.73 2.81 -15.19
CA GLY A 96 -3.17 3.94 -14.38
C GLY A 96 -2.06 4.59 -13.59
N LEU A 97 -2.17 5.90 -13.41
CA LEU A 97 -1.32 6.71 -12.54
C LEU A 97 -2.22 7.55 -11.65
N ARG A 98 -1.96 7.51 -10.35
CA ARG A 98 -2.74 8.26 -9.37
C ARG A 98 -1.84 8.84 -8.29
N VAL A 99 -2.22 10.00 -7.77
CA VAL A 99 -1.61 10.59 -6.58
C VAL A 99 -2.69 10.67 -5.51
N VAL A 100 -2.37 10.23 -4.29
CA VAL A 100 -3.24 10.38 -3.12
C VAL A 100 -2.43 10.93 -1.97
N ASP A 101 -3.00 11.93 -1.29
CA ASP A 101 -2.44 12.43 -0.05
C ASP A 101 -2.78 11.48 1.10
N LEU A 102 -1.74 10.92 1.70
CA LEU A 102 -1.87 10.14 2.91
C LEU A 102 -2.17 11.08 4.08
N GLU A 103 -3.16 10.70 4.89
CA GLU A 103 -3.43 11.39 6.15
C GLU A 103 -2.23 11.34 7.10
N VAL A 104 -2.17 12.31 8.01
CA VAL A 104 -1.01 12.56 8.88
C VAL A 104 -0.58 11.31 9.65
N GLY A 105 -1.53 10.58 10.26
CA GLY A 105 -1.22 9.38 11.05
C GLY A 105 -0.57 8.27 10.23
N LEU A 106 -1.11 8.01 9.04
CA LEU A 106 -0.55 7.03 8.11
C LEU A 106 0.81 7.47 7.55
N ALA A 107 0.94 8.76 7.22
CA ALA A 107 2.19 9.36 6.75
C ALA A 107 3.29 9.28 7.82
N ASP A 108 2.98 9.51 9.09
CA ASP A 108 3.93 9.39 10.20
C ASP A 108 4.32 7.93 10.47
N ALA A 109 3.39 6.99 10.37
CA ALA A 109 3.69 5.56 10.45
C ALA A 109 4.66 5.12 9.33
N LEU A 110 4.43 5.59 8.10
CA LEU A 110 5.34 5.42 6.98
C LEU A 110 6.72 6.01 7.27
N ARG A 111 6.80 7.26 7.74
CA ARG A 111 8.07 7.92 8.07
C ARG A 111 8.87 7.12 9.09
N SER A 112 8.19 6.67 10.15
CA SER A 112 8.79 5.86 11.20
C SER A 112 9.37 4.55 10.64
N ALA A 113 8.62 3.87 9.76
CA ALA A 113 9.08 2.65 9.10
C ALA A 113 10.30 2.90 8.20
N VAL A 114 10.26 3.96 7.37
CA VAL A 114 11.37 4.31 6.49
C VAL A 114 12.61 4.68 7.30
N ALA A 115 12.46 5.45 8.38
CA ALA A 115 13.56 5.81 9.27
C ALA A 115 14.22 4.57 9.90
N ARG A 116 13.44 3.59 10.37
CA ARG A 116 13.98 2.30 10.88
C ARG A 116 14.77 1.56 9.81
N GLN A 117 14.22 1.46 8.60
CA GLN A 117 14.89 0.76 7.51
C GLN A 117 16.23 1.40 7.15
N ILE A 118 16.28 2.73 7.08
CA ILE A 118 17.51 3.49 6.76
C ILE A 118 18.55 3.36 7.88
N ALA A 119 18.13 3.30 9.15
CA ALA A 119 19.03 3.15 10.29
C ALA A 119 19.70 1.77 10.35
N LEU A 120 19.15 0.76 9.68
CA LEU A 120 19.70 -0.59 9.62
C LEU A 120 20.57 -0.79 8.37
N PRO A 121 21.72 -1.49 8.49
CA PRO A 121 22.51 -1.89 7.33
C PRO A 121 21.67 -2.72 6.35
N PHE A 122 21.88 -2.52 5.05
CA PHE A 122 21.19 -3.31 4.03
C PHE A 122 21.47 -4.81 4.22
N ASN A 123 20.39 -5.60 4.28
CA ASN A 123 20.45 -7.05 4.36
C ASN A 123 19.21 -7.65 3.70
N GLU A 124 19.34 -8.00 2.42
CA GLU A 124 18.24 -8.51 1.62
C GLU A 124 17.69 -9.84 2.16
N ALA A 125 18.57 -10.75 2.58
CA ALA A 125 18.15 -12.05 3.10
C ALA A 125 17.33 -11.90 4.40
N ALA A 126 17.71 -10.96 5.28
CA ALA A 126 16.94 -10.65 6.48
C ALA A 126 15.57 -10.03 6.14
N ALA A 127 15.54 -9.05 5.23
CA ALA A 127 14.29 -8.43 4.78
C ALA A 127 13.33 -9.46 4.15
N SER A 128 13.84 -10.35 3.30
CA SER A 128 13.05 -11.42 2.69
C SER A 128 12.53 -12.42 3.72
N ARG A 129 13.31 -12.76 4.75
CA ARG A 129 12.83 -13.61 5.86
C ARG A 129 11.72 -12.94 6.66
N GLU A 130 11.85 -11.64 6.95
CA GLU A 130 10.81 -10.88 7.65
C GLU A 130 9.50 -10.84 6.86
N ILE A 131 9.57 -10.51 5.56
CA ILE A 131 8.40 -10.47 4.68
C ILE A 131 7.75 -11.86 4.59
N ASN A 132 8.54 -12.91 4.41
CA ASN A 132 8.02 -14.29 4.36
C ASN A 132 7.35 -14.67 5.68
N ALA A 133 7.92 -14.28 6.82
CA ALA A 133 7.31 -14.52 8.13
C ALA A 133 5.97 -13.77 8.27
N VAL A 134 5.84 -12.55 7.75
CA VAL A 134 4.55 -11.84 7.70
C VAL A 134 3.53 -12.62 6.88
N TYR A 135 3.87 -13.04 5.66
CA TYR A 135 2.95 -13.82 4.82
C TYR A 135 2.61 -15.21 5.38
N GLN A 136 3.53 -15.84 6.12
CA GLN A 136 3.24 -17.09 6.83
C GLN A 136 2.26 -16.89 7.98
N ARG A 137 2.38 -15.79 8.73
CA ARG A 137 1.44 -15.43 9.81
C ARG A 137 0.09 -14.95 9.27
N HIS A 138 0.10 -14.29 8.11
CA HIS A 138 -1.06 -13.68 7.46
C HIS A 138 -1.20 -14.18 6.02
N PRO A 139 -1.86 -15.34 5.79
CA PRO A 139 -1.94 -15.98 4.47
C PRO A 139 -2.72 -15.18 3.41
N GLY A 140 -3.28 -14.02 3.77
CA GLY A 140 -3.94 -13.12 2.84
C GLY A 140 -4.10 -11.72 3.40
N THR A 141 -4.30 -10.76 2.51
CA THR A 141 -4.41 -9.32 2.82
C THR A 141 -5.41 -9.03 3.94
N ARG A 142 -6.53 -9.78 4.01
CA ARG A 142 -7.53 -9.59 5.06
C ARG A 142 -7.01 -9.88 6.47
N SER A 143 -6.15 -10.89 6.64
CA SER A 143 -5.52 -11.18 7.93
C SER A 143 -4.47 -10.13 8.29
N LEU A 144 -3.73 -9.66 7.29
CA LEU A 144 -2.74 -8.59 7.44
C LEU A 144 -3.40 -7.26 7.84
N LEU A 145 -4.58 -6.97 7.28
CA LEU A 145 -5.38 -5.80 7.66
C LEU A 145 -5.79 -5.85 9.13
N THR A 146 -6.17 -7.02 9.66
CA THR A 146 -6.50 -7.14 11.09
C THR A 146 -5.32 -6.76 11.98
N GLU A 147 -4.08 -7.08 11.58
CA GLU A 147 -2.86 -6.63 12.29
C GLU A 147 -2.70 -5.11 12.14
N ALA A 148 -2.85 -4.58 10.93
CA ALA A 148 -2.71 -3.15 10.63
C ALA A 148 -3.72 -2.28 11.38
N THR A 149 -4.97 -2.74 11.48
CA THR A 149 -6.09 -1.98 12.08
C THR A 149 -6.35 -2.38 13.53
N GLY A 150 -5.81 -3.51 14.00
CA GLY A 150 -5.84 -3.88 15.42
C GLY A 150 -5.11 -2.89 16.32
N GLY A 151 -4.24 -2.05 15.75
CA GLY A 151 -3.60 -0.90 16.40
C GLY A 151 -4.21 0.48 16.12
N GLN A 152 -5.20 0.60 15.20
CA GLN A 152 -5.84 1.86 14.84
C GLN A 152 -7.36 1.68 14.72
N VAL A 153 -8.10 2.36 15.60
CA VAL A 153 -9.58 2.42 15.59
C VAL A 153 -10.09 2.87 14.22
N ILE A 154 -10.74 1.95 13.49
CA ILE A 154 -11.52 2.31 12.30
C ILE A 154 -12.88 2.85 12.77
N PRO A 155 -13.30 4.07 12.36
CA PRO A 155 -14.70 4.45 12.53
C PRO A 155 -15.58 3.49 11.72
N ALA A 156 -16.56 2.89 12.39
CA ALA A 156 -17.49 1.96 11.77
C ALA A 156 -18.15 2.61 10.53
N VAL A 157 -18.11 1.91 9.40
CA VAL A 157 -18.93 2.24 8.24
C VAL A 157 -20.37 1.98 8.66
N ALA A 158 -21.17 3.05 8.72
CA ALA A 158 -22.61 2.94 8.96
C ALA A 158 -23.25 2.16 7.81
N ASN A 159 -24.07 1.16 8.17
CA ASN A 159 -24.92 0.41 7.26
C ASN A 159 -25.95 1.29 6.57
#